data_AF-A0A7C3ERE0-F1
#
_entry.id   AF-A0A7C3ERE0-F1
#
_cell.length_a   1.000
_cell.length_b   1.000
_cell.length_c   1.000
_cell.angle_alpha   90.00
_cell.angle_beta   90.00
_cell.angle_gamma   90.00
#
_symmetry.space_group_name_H-M   'P 1'
#
loop_
_entity.id
_entity.type
_entity.pdbx_description
1 polymer ?
#
loop_
_entity_poly.entity_id
_entity_poly.type
_entity_poly.pdbx_seq_one_letter_code
_entity_poly.pdbx_strand_id
1 'polypeptide(L)'
;MSFDDAMKWRTESLDLIIMDLLSKKQGTLKDDELLEMLRAMLREISTTELNKILMSLELRGKINVAMLKKGRVITLLKPKHGGPA
;
A
#
# COMPACT_ATOMS: atom_id res chain seq x y z
N MET A 1 3.19 27.79 -1.64
CA MET A 1 2.79 26.38 -1.76
C MET A 1 3.99 25.56 -1.32
N SER A 2 3.93 24.89 -0.16
CA SER A 2 5.08 24.10 0.33
C SER A 2 5.19 22.79 -0.45
N PHE A 3 6.41 22.31 -0.68
CA PHE A 3 6.66 21.01 -1.33
C PHE A 3 5.97 19.85 -0.59
N ASP A 4 5.76 20.01 0.72
CA ASP A 4 5.10 19.01 1.58
C ASP A 4 3.62 18.78 1.24
N ASP A 5 2.90 19.83 0.78
CA ASP A 5 1.48 19.70 0.47
C ASP A 5 1.28 18.85 -0.78
N ALA A 6 2.07 19.08 -1.84
CA ALA A 6 1.99 18.29 -3.07
C ALA A 6 2.32 16.81 -2.83
N MET A 7 3.23 16.50 -1.90
CA MET A 7 3.49 15.13 -1.47
C MET A 7 2.30 14.55 -0.69
N LYS A 8 1.68 15.30 0.22
CA LYS A 8 0.53 14.81 0.99
C LYS A 8 -0.63 14.36 0.08
N TRP A 9 -1.02 15.17 -0.90
CA TRP A 9 -2.09 14.81 -1.84
C TRP A 9 -1.75 13.57 -2.67
N ARG A 10 -0.48 13.44 -3.08
CA ARG A 10 0.00 12.25 -3.82
C ARG A 10 0.02 11.00 -2.91
N THR A 11 0.51 11.12 -1.68
CA THR A 11 0.60 10.01 -0.72
C THR A 11 -0.78 9.50 -0.32
N GLU A 12 -1.70 10.40 0.07
CA GLU A 12 -3.07 10.00 0.45
C GLU A 12 -3.80 9.33 -0.73
N SER A 13 -3.56 9.80 -1.96
CA SER A 13 -4.12 9.15 -3.16
C SER A 13 -3.52 7.77 -3.41
N LEU A 14 -2.20 7.60 -3.24
CA LEU A 14 -1.52 6.31 -3.46
C LEU A 14 -1.87 5.28 -2.40
N ASP A 15 -2.01 5.69 -1.14
CA ASP A 15 -2.50 4.84 -0.05
C ASP A 15 -3.84 4.19 -0.43
N LEU A 16 -4.78 5.00 -0.92
CA LEU A 16 -6.11 4.54 -1.32
C LEU A 16 -6.04 3.61 -2.54
N ILE A 17 -5.21 3.93 -3.53
CA ILE A 17 -5.01 3.08 -4.70
C ILE A 17 -4.45 1.72 -4.29
N ILE A 18 -3.43 1.68 -3.43
CA ILE A 18 -2.83 0.42 -2.95
C ILE A 18 -3.87 -0.41 -2.19
N MET A 19 -4.66 0.22 -1.31
CA MET A 19 -5.72 -0.47 -0.59
C MET A 19 -6.80 -1.03 -1.53
N ASP A 20 -7.20 -0.28 -2.56
CA ASP A 20 -8.16 -0.73 -3.58
C ASP A 20 -7.61 -1.90 -4.41
N LEU A 21 -6.35 -1.82 -4.85
CA LEU A 21 -5.69 -2.89 -5.61
C LEU A 21 -5.61 -4.18 -4.81
N LEU A 22 -5.20 -4.10 -3.53
CA LEU A 22 -5.19 -5.26 -2.65
C LEU A 22 -6.59 -5.83 -2.47
N SER A 23 -7.61 -4.99 -2.28
CA SER A 23 -9.01 -5.41 -2.09
C SER A 23 -9.52 -6.20 -3.30
N LYS A 24 -9.24 -5.71 -4.52
CA LYS A 24 -9.57 -6.39 -5.79
C LYS A 24 -8.84 -7.71 -5.98
N LYS A 25 -7.74 -7.94 -5.24
CA LYS A 25 -6.88 -9.13 -5.31
C LYS A 25 -7.01 -9.99 -4.06
N GLN A 26 -8.24 -10.15 -3.56
CA GLN A 26 -8.57 -10.99 -2.40
C GLN A 26 -7.85 -10.56 -1.10
N GLY A 27 -7.37 -9.32 -1.06
CA GLY A 27 -6.66 -8.75 0.07
C GLY A 27 -5.19 -9.11 0.15
N THR A 28 -4.58 -9.75 -0.85
CA THR A 28 -3.14 -10.06 -0.80
C THR A 28 -2.47 -9.93 -2.17
N LEU A 29 -1.26 -9.37 -2.19
CA LEU A 29 -0.42 -9.24 -3.39
C LEU A 29 1.05 -9.37 -3.03
N LYS A 30 1.88 -9.84 -3.96
CA LYS A 30 3.33 -9.65 -3.84
C LYS A 30 3.72 -8.22 -4.18
N ASP A 31 4.89 -7.79 -3.71
CA ASP A 31 5.35 -6.42 -3.92
C ASP A 31 5.76 -6.11 -5.35
N ASP A 32 6.32 -7.08 -6.07
CA ASP A 32 6.60 -6.98 -7.50
C ASP A 32 5.31 -6.82 -8.31
N GLU A 33 4.31 -7.67 -8.06
CA GLU A 33 2.98 -7.59 -8.68
C GLU A 33 2.31 -6.23 -8.39
N LEU A 34 2.35 -5.77 -7.13
CA LEU A 34 1.80 -4.47 -6.75
C LEU A 34 2.51 -3.33 -7.46
N LEU A 35 3.85 -3.37 -7.54
CA LEU A 35 4.65 -2.35 -8.21
C LEU A 35 4.37 -2.30 -9.72
N GLU A 36 4.22 -3.45 -10.38
CA GLU A 36 3.85 -3.53 -11.79
C GLU A 36 2.46 -2.91 -12.05
N MET A 37 1.47 -3.25 -11.22
CA MET A 37 0.13 -2.68 -11.32
C MET A 37 0.14 -1.16 -11.13
N LEU A 38 0.89 -0.65 -10.15
CA LEU A 38 1.03 0.78 -9.91
C LEU A 38 1.70 1.50 -11.09
N ARG A 39 2.75 0.91 -11.68
CA ARG A 39 3.42 1.45 -12.87
C ARG A 39 2.54 1.46 -14.11
N ALA A 40 1.59 0.53 -14.22
CA ALA A 40 0.62 0.53 -15.32
C ALA A 40 -0.40 1.69 -15.20
N MET A 41 -0.69 2.13 -13.97
CA MET A 41 -1.67 3.20 -13.69
C MET A 41 -1.03 4.58 -13.56
N LEU A 42 0.24 4.64 -13.15
CA LEU A 42 0.95 5.86 -12.80
C LEU A 42 2.17 5.98 -13.68
N ARG A 43 2.39 7.16 -14.27
CA ARG A 43 3.51 7.39 -15.19
C ARG A 43 4.87 7.03 -14.58
N GLU A 44 5.11 7.38 -13.32
CA GLU A 44 6.34 7.04 -12.60
C GLU A 44 6.08 6.90 -11.10
N ILE A 45 6.39 5.72 -10.55
CA ILE A 45 6.49 5.47 -9.11
C ILE A 45 7.81 4.77 -8.82
N SER A 46 8.59 5.34 -7.92
CA SER A 46 9.84 4.72 -7.47
C SER A 46 9.58 3.63 -6.41
N THR A 47 10.49 2.68 -6.29
CA THR A 47 10.46 1.66 -5.23
C THR A 47 10.56 2.30 -3.84
N THR A 48 11.34 3.38 -3.71
CA THR A 48 11.47 4.14 -2.47
C THR A 48 10.16 4.78 -2.03
N GLU A 49 9.39 5.38 -2.95
CA GLU A 49 8.07 5.94 -2.65
C GLU A 49 7.10 4.85 -2.22
N LEU A 50 7.04 3.74 -2.97
CA LEU A 50 6.21 2.59 -2.60
C LEU A 50 6.56 2.07 -1.19
N ASN A 51 7.86 1.96 -0.88
CA ASN A 51 8.30 1.51 0.45
C ASN A 51 7.85 2.43 1.57
N LYS A 52 7.94 3.76 1.38
CA LYS A 52 7.47 4.74 2.38
C LYS A 52 5.97 4.61 2.64
N ILE A 53 5.20 4.40 1.57
CA ILE A 53 3.74 4.23 1.67
C ILE A 53 3.39 2.93 2.38
N LEU A 54 4.00 1.80 1.97
CA LEU A 54 3.75 0.52 2.62
C LEU A 54 4.12 0.56 4.12
N MET A 55 5.23 1.21 4.47
CA MET A 55 5.63 1.41 5.86
C MET A 55 4.59 2.25 6.63
N SER A 56 4.11 3.34 6.04
CA SER A 56 3.04 4.19 6.63
C SER A 56 1.75 3.39 6.85
N LEU A 57 1.31 2.62 5.86
CA LEU A 57 0.11 1.79 5.94
C LEU A 57 0.22 0.67 6.97
N GLU A 58 1.40 0.06 7.10
CA GLU A 58 1.68 -0.98 8.09
C GLU A 58 1.67 -0.41 9.51
N LEU A 59 2.34 0.72 9.75
CA LEU A 59 2.31 1.43 11.04
C LEU A 59 0.89 1.86 11.45
N ARG A 60 0.04 2.19 10.47
CA ARG A 60 -1.39 2.52 10.67
C ARG A 60 -2.29 1.30 10.84
N GLY A 61 -1.76 0.08 10.78
CA GLY A 61 -2.53 -1.16 10.91
C GLY A 61 -3.53 -1.39 9.77
N LYS A 62 -3.25 -0.85 8.57
CA LYS A 62 -4.08 -1.06 7.37
C LYS A 62 -3.64 -2.29 6.57
N ILE A 63 -2.36 -2.61 6.62
CA ILE A 63 -1.77 -3.77 5.95
C ILE A 63 -0.78 -4.47 6.87
N ASN A 64 -0.41 -5.70 6.52
CA ASN A 64 0.77 -6.37 7.00
C ASN A 64 1.73 -6.62 5.83
N VAL A 65 3.03 -6.47 6.07
CA VAL A 65 4.07 -6.81 5.10
C VAL A 65 4.89 -7.98 5.65
N ALA A 66 4.83 -9.13 4.99
CA ALA A 66 5.58 -10.32 5.39
C ALA A 66 6.70 -10.63 4.40
N MET A 67 7.91 -10.82 4.91
CA MET A 67 9.08 -11.21 4.12
C MET A 67 8.97 -12.66 3.67
N LEU A 68 9.27 -12.92 2.40
CA LEU A 68 9.36 -14.26 1.83
C LEU A 68 10.83 -14.59 1.51
N LYS A 69 11.10 -15.84 1.12
CA LYS A 69 12.42 -16.23 0.59
C LYS A 69 12.84 -15.40 -0.65
N LYS A 70 11.86 -14.90 -1.40
CA LYS A 70 12.02 -13.99 -2.54
C LYS A 70 10.90 -12.96 -2.53
N GLY A 71 11.23 -11.70 -2.28
CA GLY A 71 10.27 -10.60 -2.20
C GLY A 71 9.48 -10.57 -0.88
N ARG A 72 8.35 -9.87 -0.90
CA ARG A 72 7.44 -9.73 0.25
C ARG A 72 6.00 -9.83 -0.22
N VAL A 73 5.12 -10.24 0.68
CA VAL A 73 3.67 -10.23 0.48
C VAL A 73 3.04 -9.13 1.32
N ILE A 74 2.13 -8.38 0.70
CA ILE A 74 1.33 -7.35 1.33
C ILE A 74 -0.08 -7.89 1.49
N THR A 75 -0.61 -7.83 2.70
CA THR A 75 -1.96 -8.30 3.01
C THR A 75 -2.78 -7.18 3.64
N LEU A 76 -4.00 -6.94 3.16
CA LEU A 76 -4.96 -6.04 3.80
C LEU A 76 -5.37 -6.58 5.16
N LEU A 77 -5.28 -5.72 6.16
CA LEU A 77 -5.90 -5.98 7.45
C LEU A 77 -7.35 -5.51 7.35
N LYS A 78 -8.30 -6.43 7.54
CA LYS A 78 -9.69 -6.02 7.78
C LYS A 78 -9.70 -5.17 9.05
N PRO A 79 -10.52 -4.09 9.12
CA PRO A 79 -10.76 -3.44 10.40
C PRO A 79 -11.10 -4.55 11.38
N LYS A 80 -10.41 -4.59 12.53
CA LYS A 80 -10.91 -5.38 13.66
C LYS A 80 -12.30 -4.83 13.92
N HIS A 81 -13.33 -5.49 13.39
CA HIS A 81 -14.66 -5.40 13.98
C HIS A 81 -14.39 -5.68 15.46
N GLY A 82 -14.72 -4.70 16.31
CA GLY A 82 -14.83 -4.98 17.73
C GLY A 82 -15.67 -6.26 17.85
N GLY A 83 -15.04 -7.31 18.39
CA GLY A 83 -15.78 -8.49 18.82
C GLY A 83 -16.84 -8.10 19.85
N PRO A 84 -17.78 -9.02 20.11
CA PRO A 84 -19.08 -8.71 20.69
C PRO A 84 -19.01 -8.13 22.11
N ALA A 85 -19.92 -7.21 22.38
CA ALA A 85 -20.67 -7.15 23.62
C ALA A 85 -22.15 -7.08 23.26
#